data_AF-A0A401FPN4-F1
#
_entry.id   AF-A0A401FPN4-F1
#
_cell.length_a   1.000
_cell.length_b   1.000
_cell.length_c   1.000
_cell.angle_alpha   90.00
_cell.angle_beta   90.00
_cell.angle_gamma   90.00
#
_symmetry.space_group_name_H-M   'P 1'
#
loop_
_entity.id
_entity.type
_entity.pdbx_description
1 polymer ?
#
loop_
_entity_poly.entity_id
_entity_poly.type
_entity_poly.pdbx_seq_one_letter_code
_entity_poly.pdbx_strand_id
1 'polypeptide(L)'
;MDIDRHENGADGFKSIEELNHGDWFKRTLAQKTAGGGQQLFYMKDDSQSVQQNIGWLPGVDIKAHVNNYVVVAPSANHEKRYVWLNHEPIVKANVELIKAINKHTASNNYHPSSYKSGDGSATSELFEKIVNGLGVTGGRNNALASFIGGLLFRGVNAKEAYQLALTANQNTDEPLPDNEVNRTFESMLKKELRRREAE
;
A
#
# COMPACT_ATOMS: atom_id res chain seq x y z
N MET A 1 3.92 7.85 20.94
CA MET A 1 2.52 7.52 20.59
C MET A 1 1.71 8.80 20.70
N ASP A 2 0.96 9.14 19.67
CA ASP A 2 0.10 10.32 19.58
C ASP A 2 -1.35 9.87 19.67
N ILE A 3 -2.13 10.46 20.57
CA ILE A 3 -3.51 10.07 20.86
C ILE A 3 -4.36 11.32 20.65
N ASP A 4 -5.10 11.35 19.57
CA ASP A 4 -5.89 12.51 19.17
C ASP A 4 -7.38 12.34 19.48
N ARG A 5 -8.05 13.48 19.67
CA ARG A 5 -9.51 13.58 19.69
C ARG A 5 -9.95 14.47 18.54
N HIS A 6 -10.78 13.94 17.67
CA HIS A 6 -11.43 14.73 16.63
C HIS A 6 -12.92 14.84 16.96
N GLU A 7 -13.44 16.07 17.10
CA GLU A 7 -14.84 16.34 17.52
C GLU A 7 -15.90 15.66 16.61
N ASN A 8 -15.54 15.37 15.34
CA ASN A 8 -16.39 14.67 14.37
C ASN A 8 -15.70 13.41 13.78
N GLY A 9 -14.70 12.86 14.46
CA GLY A 9 -13.88 11.78 13.93
C GLY A 9 -13.56 10.72 14.98
N ALA A 10 -12.43 10.05 14.81
CA ALA A 10 -11.97 9.04 15.74
C ALA A 10 -11.53 9.65 17.09
N ASP A 11 -11.81 8.94 18.18
CA ASP A 11 -11.33 9.25 19.54
C ASP A 11 -10.32 8.18 19.97
N GLY A 12 -9.03 8.55 19.95
CA GLY A 12 -7.96 7.63 20.27
C GLY A 12 -7.98 7.12 21.72
N PHE A 13 -8.56 7.89 22.65
CA PHE A 13 -8.70 7.44 24.04
C PHE A 13 -9.70 6.30 24.13
N LYS A 14 -10.83 6.45 23.43
CA LYS A 14 -11.84 5.40 23.33
C LYS A 14 -11.26 4.16 22.65
N SER A 15 -10.49 4.33 21.58
CA SER A 15 -9.88 3.19 20.89
C SER A 15 -8.85 2.46 21.75
N ILE A 16 -8.10 3.16 22.60
CA ILE A 16 -7.18 2.52 23.57
C ILE A 16 -7.97 1.77 24.65
N GLU A 17 -9.10 2.31 25.11
CA GLU A 17 -9.97 1.65 26.08
C GLU A 17 -10.61 0.38 25.48
N GLU A 18 -11.14 0.47 24.26
CA GLU A 18 -11.74 -0.65 23.52
C GLU A 18 -10.75 -1.77 23.18
N LEU A 19 -9.45 -1.44 23.07
CA LEU A 19 -8.38 -2.45 22.92
C LEU A 19 -8.34 -3.41 24.12
N ASN A 20 -8.83 -2.99 25.28
CA ASN A 20 -8.91 -3.78 26.52
C ASN A 20 -7.56 -4.40 26.95
N HIS A 21 -6.47 -3.70 26.66
CA HIS A 21 -5.10 -4.10 26.99
C HIS A 21 -4.35 -2.96 27.70
N GLY A 22 -4.96 -2.43 28.78
CA GLY A 22 -4.37 -1.33 29.56
C GLY A 22 -2.97 -1.67 30.12
N ASP A 23 -2.67 -2.95 30.32
CA ASP A 23 -1.38 -3.48 30.75
C ASP A 23 -0.24 -3.25 29.73
N TRP A 24 -0.57 -2.98 28.47
CA TRP A 24 0.41 -2.63 27.43
C TRP A 24 0.96 -1.22 27.61
N PHE A 25 0.17 -0.30 28.15
CA PHE A 25 0.49 1.13 28.25
C PHE A 25 1.10 1.46 29.60
N LYS A 26 2.37 1.07 29.78
CA LYS A 26 3.13 1.42 31.00
C LYS A 26 3.11 2.93 31.22
N ARG A 27 2.91 3.35 32.47
CA ARG A 27 3.03 4.75 32.86
C ARG A 27 4.41 5.29 32.45
N THR A 28 4.41 6.38 31.72
CA THR A 28 5.60 7.00 31.13
C THR A 28 5.39 8.52 31.02
N LEU A 29 6.42 9.25 30.60
CA LEU A 29 6.31 10.68 30.34
C LEU A 29 5.16 10.96 29.38
N ALA A 30 4.27 11.87 29.76
CA ALA A 30 3.09 12.21 28.98
C ALA A 30 2.90 13.72 28.90
N GLN A 31 2.40 14.19 27.75
CA GLN A 31 1.99 15.58 27.56
C GLN A 31 0.64 15.69 26.89
N LYS A 32 -0.05 16.79 27.15
CA LYS A 32 -1.24 17.23 26.42
C LYS A 32 -0.80 17.99 25.17
N THR A 33 -1.42 17.68 24.03
CA THR A 33 -1.16 18.38 22.77
C THR A 33 -1.99 19.66 22.68
N ALA A 34 -1.56 20.59 21.82
CA ALA A 34 -2.30 21.83 21.54
C ALA A 34 -3.74 21.56 21.06
N GLY A 35 -3.99 20.43 20.38
CA GLY A 35 -5.31 20.00 19.90
C GLY A 35 -6.20 19.35 20.96
N GLY A 36 -5.74 19.22 22.21
CA GLY A 36 -6.48 18.55 23.28
C GLY A 36 -6.29 17.03 23.34
N GLY A 37 -5.44 16.47 22.47
CA GLY A 37 -4.96 15.10 22.54
C GLY A 37 -3.86 14.89 23.59
N GLN A 38 -3.23 13.73 23.57
CA GLN A 38 -2.17 13.32 24.49
C GLN A 38 -1.06 12.57 23.75
N GLN A 39 0.19 12.82 24.15
CA GLN A 39 1.34 12.08 23.66
C GLN A 39 1.98 11.30 24.81
N LEU A 40 2.25 10.02 24.55
CA LEU A 40 3.00 9.12 25.44
C LEU A 40 4.37 8.84 24.82
N PHE A 41 5.43 9.09 25.59
CA PHE A 41 6.81 8.89 25.15
C PHE A 41 7.35 7.56 25.66
N TYR A 42 7.88 6.72 24.79
CA TYR A 42 8.52 5.47 25.16
C TYR A 42 9.89 5.37 24.50
N MET A 43 10.84 4.75 25.18
CA MET A 43 12.08 4.30 24.56
C MET A 43 11.80 3.03 23.76
N LYS A 44 12.30 2.96 22.53
CA LYS A 44 12.43 1.70 21.79
C LYS A 44 13.60 0.89 22.34
N ASP A 45 13.49 -0.43 22.32
CA ASP A 45 14.65 -1.30 22.54
C ASP A 45 15.43 -1.42 21.22
N ASP A 46 16.76 -1.35 21.25
CA ASP A 46 17.58 -1.43 20.03
C ASP A 46 17.52 -2.80 19.36
N SER A 47 17.11 -3.84 20.10
CA SER A 47 16.85 -5.18 19.54
C SER A 47 15.50 -5.32 18.84
N GLN A 48 14.59 -4.34 18.98
CA GLN A 48 13.23 -4.41 18.44
C GLN A 48 12.97 -3.26 17.47
N SER A 49 12.68 -3.60 16.21
CA SER A 49 12.15 -2.61 15.28
C SER A 49 10.74 -2.21 15.71
N VAL A 50 10.40 -0.93 15.57
CA VAL A 50 9.04 -0.40 15.79
C VAL A 50 8.60 0.26 14.50
N GLN A 51 7.51 -0.21 13.90
CA GLN A 51 6.98 0.38 12.69
C GLN A 51 6.33 1.74 12.99
N GLN A 52 6.56 2.71 12.11
CA GLN A 52 5.68 3.89 12.06
C GLN A 52 4.32 3.43 11.54
N ASN A 53 3.26 3.77 12.27
CA ASN A 53 1.90 3.37 11.95
C ASN A 53 0.96 4.55 12.21
N ILE A 54 0.53 5.22 11.14
CA ILE A 54 -0.43 6.32 11.21
C ILE A 54 -1.82 5.71 11.19
N GLY A 55 -2.63 5.98 12.20
CA GLY A 55 -3.91 5.30 12.42
C GLY A 55 -3.79 3.84 12.85
N TRP A 56 -2.82 3.52 13.72
CA TRP A 56 -2.68 2.18 14.32
C TRP A 56 -3.98 1.71 14.98
N LEU A 57 -4.62 2.64 15.69
CA LEU A 57 -6.03 2.57 16.05
C LEU A 57 -6.70 3.85 15.54
N PRO A 58 -8.04 3.89 15.39
CA PRO A 58 -8.74 5.13 15.10
C PRO A 58 -8.32 6.23 16.10
N GLY A 59 -7.71 7.32 15.61
CA GLY A 59 -7.24 8.42 16.45
C GLY A 59 -5.95 8.16 17.23
N VAL A 60 -5.19 7.09 16.92
CA VAL A 60 -3.90 6.79 17.56
C VAL A 60 -2.80 6.57 16.53
N ASP A 61 -1.76 7.39 16.59
CA ASP A 61 -0.57 7.27 15.74
C ASP A 61 0.66 6.76 16.50
N ILE A 62 1.43 5.92 15.82
CA ILE A 62 2.77 5.52 16.21
C ILE A 62 3.80 6.26 15.36
N LYS A 63 4.43 7.28 15.95
CA LYS A 63 5.53 8.04 15.36
C LYS A 63 6.87 7.45 15.81
N ALA A 64 7.46 6.57 14.99
CA ALA A 64 8.67 5.81 15.32
C ALA A 64 9.80 5.91 14.27
N HIS A 65 9.58 6.60 13.15
CA HIS A 65 10.58 6.79 12.10
C HIS A 65 11.61 7.86 12.48
N VAL A 66 12.88 7.70 12.06
CA VAL A 66 13.98 8.65 12.39
C VAL A 66 13.74 10.08 11.90
N ASN A 67 13.02 10.22 10.78
CA ASN A 67 12.67 11.54 10.21
C ASN A 67 11.39 12.15 10.82
N ASN A 68 10.78 11.51 11.82
CA ASN A 68 9.59 12.01 12.47
C ASN A 68 9.97 12.79 13.73
N TYR A 69 9.20 13.83 14.06
CA TYR A 69 9.41 14.67 15.23
C TYR A 69 8.06 15.06 15.83
N VAL A 70 8.07 15.42 17.10
CA VAL A 70 6.90 15.96 17.80
C VAL A 70 7.29 17.25 18.50
N VAL A 71 6.33 18.16 18.65
CA VAL A 71 6.49 19.36 19.46
C VAL A 71 6.39 18.98 20.92
N VAL A 72 7.33 19.42 21.76
CA VAL A 72 7.35 19.07 23.19
C VAL A 72 6.96 20.23 24.08
N ALA A 73 6.32 19.95 25.21
CA ALA A 73 6.04 20.95 26.23
C ALA A 73 7.34 21.55 26.78
N PRO A 74 7.36 22.86 27.14
CA PRO A 74 6.23 23.78 27.22
C PRO A 74 6.02 24.63 25.94
N SER A 75 6.27 24.09 24.73
CA SER A 75 6.08 24.84 23.49
C SER A 75 4.64 25.32 23.27
N ALA A 76 4.50 26.44 22.56
CA ALA A 76 3.21 27.03 22.21
C ALA A 76 3.06 27.14 20.68
N ASN A 77 1.82 26.97 20.21
CA ASN A 77 1.41 27.28 18.85
C ASN A 77 0.20 28.22 18.93
N HIS A 78 0.42 29.51 18.64
CA HIS A 78 -0.52 30.59 18.93
C HIS A 78 -1.01 30.55 20.40
N GLU A 79 -2.32 30.54 20.64
CA GLU A 79 -2.91 30.49 21.98
C GLU A 79 -2.94 29.08 22.60
N LYS A 80 -2.61 28.04 21.82
CA LYS A 80 -2.67 26.65 22.26
C LYS A 80 -1.29 26.18 22.70
N ARG A 81 -1.22 25.49 23.85
CA ARG A 81 0.06 25.09 24.47
C ARG A 81 0.14 23.58 24.63
N TYR A 82 1.36 23.06 24.44
CA TYR A 82 1.72 21.73 24.91
C TYR A 82 2.05 21.80 26.39
N VAL A 83 1.52 20.86 27.18
CA VAL A 83 1.65 20.86 28.65
C VAL A 83 2.03 19.48 29.14
N TRP A 84 3.08 19.36 29.95
CA TRP A 84 3.40 18.11 30.64
C TRP A 84 2.24 17.69 31.54
N LEU A 85 1.71 16.49 31.32
CA LEU A 85 0.67 15.90 32.17
C LEU A 85 1.28 15.25 33.42
N ASN A 86 2.53 14.83 33.32
CA ASN A 86 3.31 14.27 34.41
C ASN A 86 4.81 14.56 34.19
N HIS A 87 5.64 14.17 35.15
CA HIS A 87 7.10 14.23 35.07
C HIS A 87 7.72 12.85 35.28
N GLU A 88 7.06 11.81 34.77
CA GLU A 88 7.56 10.43 34.85
C GLU A 88 8.78 10.27 33.93
N PRO A 89 9.73 9.36 34.27
CA PRO A 89 10.79 9.02 33.32
C PRO A 89 10.20 8.41 32.05
N ILE A 90 10.87 8.62 30.92
CA ILE A 90 10.57 7.88 29.68
C ILE A 90 11.01 6.43 29.90
N VAL A 91 10.07 5.49 29.81
CA VAL A 91 10.36 4.05 30.02
C VAL A 91 10.38 3.29 28.69
N LYS A 92 10.99 2.09 28.70
CA LYS A 92 10.90 1.17 27.57
C LYS A 92 9.44 0.74 27.35
N ALA A 93 9.01 0.71 26.09
CA ALA A 93 7.71 0.18 25.71
C ALA A 93 7.54 -1.28 26.18
N ASN A 94 6.29 -1.69 26.46
CA ASN A 94 5.97 -3.09 26.71
C ASN A 94 6.23 -3.90 25.42
N VAL A 95 6.84 -5.08 25.54
CA VAL A 95 7.11 -5.97 24.39
C VAL A 95 5.82 -6.35 23.67
N GLU A 96 4.72 -6.57 24.40
CA GLU A 96 3.43 -6.89 23.80
C GLU A 96 2.83 -5.69 23.05
N LEU A 97 3.07 -4.46 23.52
CA LEU A 97 2.70 -3.25 22.79
C LEU A 97 3.47 -3.16 21.46
N ILE A 98 4.79 -3.40 21.48
CA ILE A 98 5.61 -3.40 20.26
C ILE A 98 5.16 -4.47 19.28
N LYS A 99 4.88 -5.69 19.78
CA LYS A 99 4.32 -6.76 18.95
C LYS A 99 2.99 -6.37 18.34
N ALA A 100 2.09 -5.72 19.09
CA ALA A 100 0.79 -5.29 18.59
C ALA A 100 0.89 -4.17 17.54
N ILE A 101 1.82 -3.23 17.72
CA ILE A 101 2.12 -2.18 16.74
C ILE A 101 2.66 -2.77 15.43
N ASN A 102 3.56 -3.74 15.54
CA ASN A 102 4.22 -4.38 14.39
C ASN A 102 3.39 -5.51 13.76
N LYS A 103 2.39 -6.03 14.46
CA LYS A 103 1.46 -7.01 13.92
C LYS A 103 0.66 -6.28 12.85
N HIS A 104 1.06 -6.45 11.60
CA HIS A 104 0.40 -5.90 10.43
C HIS A 104 -1.11 -5.95 10.62
N THR A 105 -1.72 -4.80 10.90
CA THR A 105 -3.11 -4.58 10.54
C THR A 105 -3.09 -4.52 9.02
N ALA A 106 -3.12 -5.69 8.39
CA ALA A 106 -3.73 -5.84 7.09
C ALA A 106 -5.23 -5.53 7.28
N SER A 107 -5.56 -4.27 7.59
CA SER A 107 -6.85 -3.71 7.21
C SER A 107 -6.79 -3.55 5.69
N ASN A 108 -6.88 -4.69 5.02
CA ASN A 108 -6.93 -4.87 3.58
C ASN A 108 -8.28 -4.37 3.02
N ASN A 109 -8.79 -3.26 3.55
CA ASN A 109 -9.98 -2.57 3.04
C ASN A 109 -9.63 -1.62 1.90
N TYR A 110 -8.39 -1.68 1.37
CA TYR A 110 -8.14 -1.14 0.04
C TYR A 110 -8.83 -2.06 -0.96
N HIS A 111 -10.06 -1.71 -1.31
CA HIS A 111 -10.74 -2.25 -2.48
C HIS A 111 -10.44 -1.32 -3.66
N PRO A 112 -9.66 -1.76 -4.68
CA PRO A 112 -9.39 -0.95 -5.87
C PRO A 112 -10.67 -0.51 -6.62
N SER A 113 -11.81 -1.13 -6.31
CA SER A 113 -13.12 -0.87 -6.91
C SER A 113 -13.70 0.52 -6.62
N SER A 114 -13.14 1.31 -5.69
CA SER A 114 -13.57 2.70 -5.49
C SER A 114 -13.08 3.65 -6.58
N TYR A 115 -12.14 3.24 -7.43
CA TYR A 115 -11.67 4.02 -8.57
C TYR A 115 -12.63 3.87 -9.75
N LYS A 116 -13.25 4.98 -10.17
CA LYS A 116 -14.00 5.04 -11.43
C LYS A 116 -13.00 5.32 -12.56
N SER A 117 -12.67 4.31 -13.35
CA SER A 117 -11.93 4.50 -14.59
C SER A 117 -12.73 5.41 -15.54
N GLY A 118 -12.06 6.38 -16.18
CA GLY A 118 -12.63 7.14 -17.29
C GLY A 118 -12.73 6.30 -18.57
N ASP A 119 -12.91 6.95 -19.72
CA ASP A 119 -12.91 6.27 -21.02
C ASP A 119 -11.56 5.57 -21.23
N GLY A 120 -11.59 4.23 -21.34
CA GLY A 120 -10.40 3.41 -21.52
C GLY A 120 -9.64 3.78 -22.80
N SER A 121 -8.31 3.70 -22.74
CA SER A 121 -7.46 3.85 -23.92
C SER A 121 -7.06 2.48 -24.47
N ALA A 122 -6.65 2.42 -25.74
CA ALA A 122 -6.07 1.20 -26.30
C ALA A 122 -4.85 0.68 -25.51
N THR A 123 -4.20 1.53 -24.70
CA THR A 123 -3.11 1.12 -23.81
C THR A 123 -3.63 0.56 -22.48
N SER A 124 -4.73 1.08 -21.93
CA SER A 124 -5.34 0.50 -20.72
C SER A 124 -5.90 -0.89 -21.01
N GLU A 125 -6.51 -1.11 -22.17
CA GLU A 125 -6.97 -2.43 -22.60
C GLU A 125 -5.84 -3.47 -22.66
N LEU A 126 -4.61 -3.06 -23.04
CA LEU A 126 -3.46 -3.94 -23.00
C LEU A 126 -3.12 -4.34 -21.56
N PHE A 127 -3.10 -3.38 -20.63
CA PHE A 127 -2.81 -3.66 -19.23
C PHE A 127 -3.88 -4.55 -18.59
N GLU A 128 -5.16 -4.26 -18.85
CA GLU A 128 -6.28 -5.06 -18.35
C GLU A 128 -6.26 -6.48 -18.91
N LYS A 129 -5.84 -6.67 -20.17
CA LYS A 129 -5.72 -8.00 -20.79
C LYS A 129 -4.64 -8.88 -20.16
N ILE A 130 -3.63 -8.31 -19.51
CA ILE A 130 -2.66 -9.10 -18.71
C ILE A 130 -3.39 -9.81 -17.57
N VAL A 131 -4.34 -9.12 -16.93
CA VAL A 131 -5.06 -9.62 -15.75
C VAL A 131 -6.25 -10.48 -16.16
N ASN A 132 -7.04 -10.02 -17.13
CA ASN A 132 -8.29 -10.65 -17.54
C ASN A 132 -8.12 -11.79 -18.57
N GLY A 133 -6.89 -11.98 -19.08
CA GLY A 133 -6.58 -12.96 -20.10
C GLY A 133 -7.15 -12.64 -21.49
N LEU A 134 -7.17 -13.65 -22.37
CA LEU A 134 -7.41 -13.51 -23.80
C LEU A 134 -8.89 -13.69 -24.21
N GLY A 135 -9.80 -13.76 -23.23
CA GLY A 135 -11.25 -13.93 -23.41
C GLY A 135 -11.73 -15.39 -23.37
N VAL A 136 -13.05 -15.58 -23.26
CA VAL A 136 -13.67 -16.83 -22.81
C VAL A 136 -13.84 -17.90 -23.90
N THR A 137 -14.17 -17.59 -25.16
CA THR A 137 -14.31 -18.63 -26.22
C THR A 137 -14.22 -18.01 -27.63
N GLY A 138 -13.65 -18.77 -28.60
CA GLY A 138 -13.66 -18.45 -30.02
C GLY A 138 -13.02 -17.10 -30.40
N GLY A 139 -11.69 -17.04 -30.43
CA GLY A 139 -10.98 -15.80 -30.81
C GLY A 139 -9.66 -15.55 -30.07
N ARG A 140 -9.27 -16.42 -29.12
CA ARG A 140 -8.05 -16.31 -28.31
C ARG A 140 -6.78 -16.08 -29.14
N ASN A 141 -6.63 -16.76 -30.28
CA ASN A 141 -5.50 -16.54 -31.19
C ASN A 141 -5.46 -15.12 -31.77
N ASN A 142 -6.62 -14.60 -32.18
CA ASN A 142 -6.72 -13.23 -32.68
C ASN A 142 -6.49 -12.22 -31.54
N ALA A 143 -7.01 -12.50 -30.34
CA ALA A 143 -6.78 -11.68 -29.17
C ALA A 143 -5.30 -11.63 -28.77
N LEU A 144 -4.61 -12.79 -28.81
CA LEU A 144 -3.18 -12.92 -28.56
C LEU A 144 -2.36 -12.19 -29.61
N ALA A 145 -2.67 -12.36 -30.90
CA ALA A 145 -1.99 -11.68 -31.99
C ALA A 145 -2.12 -10.15 -31.86
N SER A 146 -3.34 -9.65 -31.61
CA SER A 146 -3.59 -8.22 -31.39
C SER A 146 -2.88 -7.70 -30.14
N PHE A 147 -2.83 -8.50 -29.07
CA PHE A 147 -2.12 -8.14 -27.84
C PHE A 147 -0.62 -8.00 -28.06
N ILE A 148 0.03 -9.02 -28.65
CA ILE A 148 1.45 -9.02 -28.97
C ILE A 148 1.78 -7.87 -29.94
N GLY A 149 0.99 -7.70 -31.00
CA GLY A 149 1.14 -6.60 -31.94
C GLY A 149 1.05 -5.24 -31.27
N GLY A 150 0.08 -5.06 -30.37
CA GLY A 150 -0.11 -3.82 -29.61
C GLY A 150 1.06 -3.47 -28.70
N LEU A 151 1.69 -4.47 -28.07
CA LEU A 151 2.90 -4.30 -27.25
C LEU A 151 4.11 -3.92 -28.11
N LEU A 152 4.37 -4.68 -29.17
CA LEU A 152 5.52 -4.48 -30.04
C LEU A 152 5.46 -3.12 -30.77
N PHE A 153 4.26 -2.73 -31.24
CA PHE A 153 4.03 -1.43 -31.87
C PHE A 153 4.36 -0.26 -30.94
N ARG A 154 4.12 -0.42 -29.63
CA ARG A 154 4.43 0.58 -28.59
C ARG A 154 5.89 0.53 -28.12
N GLY A 155 6.73 -0.28 -28.74
CA GLY A 155 8.15 -0.35 -28.43
C GLY A 155 8.52 -1.25 -27.25
N VAL A 156 7.59 -2.07 -26.74
CA VAL A 156 7.93 -3.08 -25.73
C VAL A 156 8.93 -4.07 -26.34
N ASN A 157 10.02 -4.35 -25.63
CA ASN A 157 11.04 -5.28 -26.09
C ASN A 157 10.45 -6.68 -26.25
N ALA A 158 10.91 -7.41 -27.29
CA ALA A 158 10.37 -8.72 -27.66
C ALA A 158 10.39 -9.72 -26.50
N LYS A 159 11.43 -9.72 -25.67
CA LYS A 159 11.51 -10.64 -24.53
C LYS A 159 10.40 -10.37 -23.52
N GLU A 160 10.20 -9.12 -23.14
CA GLU A 160 9.17 -8.68 -22.20
C GLU A 160 7.77 -8.87 -22.80
N ALA A 161 7.59 -8.55 -24.09
CA ALA A 161 6.33 -8.78 -24.80
C ALA A 161 5.93 -10.27 -24.82
N TYR A 162 6.91 -11.17 -24.98
CA TYR A 162 6.69 -12.61 -24.92
C TYR A 162 6.28 -13.07 -23.51
N GLN A 163 6.95 -12.57 -22.47
CA GLN A 163 6.57 -12.87 -21.08
C GLN A 163 5.15 -12.37 -20.76
N LEU A 164 4.81 -11.15 -21.18
CA LEU A 164 3.46 -10.60 -21.01
C LEU A 164 2.41 -11.44 -21.74
N ALA A 165 2.72 -11.94 -22.94
CA ALA A 165 1.85 -12.83 -23.69
C ALA A 165 1.63 -14.17 -22.97
N LEU A 166 2.67 -14.75 -22.39
CA LEU A 166 2.54 -15.97 -21.56
C LEU A 166 1.69 -15.71 -20.32
N THR A 167 1.92 -14.61 -19.61
CA THR A 167 1.12 -14.25 -18.43
C THR A 167 -0.35 -14.05 -18.78
N ALA A 168 -0.67 -13.31 -19.85
CA ALA A 168 -2.04 -13.13 -20.29
C ALA A 168 -2.70 -14.46 -20.69
N ASN A 169 -1.95 -15.36 -21.36
CA ASN A 169 -2.45 -16.68 -21.71
C ASN A 169 -2.72 -17.56 -20.49
N GLN A 170 -1.83 -17.54 -19.48
CA GLN A 170 -1.99 -18.27 -18.22
C GLN A 170 -3.20 -17.78 -17.41
N ASN A 171 -3.52 -16.48 -17.50
CA ASN A 171 -4.69 -15.89 -16.86
C ASN A 171 -5.99 -16.07 -17.67
N THR A 172 -5.96 -16.83 -18.76
CA THR A 172 -7.15 -17.16 -19.55
C THR A 172 -7.75 -18.47 -19.04
N ASP A 173 -9.08 -18.54 -18.84
CA ASP A 173 -9.77 -19.73 -18.31
C ASP A 173 -9.39 -21.03 -19.04
N GLU A 174 -9.27 -20.95 -20.37
CA GLU A 174 -8.70 -22.00 -21.21
C GLU A 174 -7.46 -21.45 -21.93
N PRO A 175 -6.24 -21.68 -21.42
CA PRO A 175 -5.02 -21.22 -22.07
C PRO A 175 -4.80 -21.90 -23.43
N LEU A 176 -4.20 -21.17 -24.37
CA LEU A 176 -3.66 -21.75 -25.59
C LEU A 176 -2.43 -22.63 -25.26
N PRO A 177 -2.20 -23.73 -25.98
CA PRO A 177 -0.99 -24.52 -25.81
C PRO A 177 0.28 -23.72 -26.17
N ASP A 178 1.41 -24.01 -25.52
CA ASP A 178 2.66 -23.25 -25.69
C ASP A 178 3.13 -23.13 -27.13
N ASN A 179 2.98 -24.19 -27.94
CA ASN A 179 3.34 -24.17 -29.35
C ASN A 179 2.52 -23.15 -30.16
N GLU A 180 1.26 -22.94 -29.80
CA GLU A 180 0.38 -21.97 -30.43
C GLU A 180 0.72 -20.54 -30.01
N VAL A 181 1.06 -20.32 -28.75
CA VAL A 181 1.58 -19.04 -28.26
C VAL A 181 2.88 -18.67 -28.97
N ASN A 182 3.84 -19.61 -29.04
CA ASN A 182 5.13 -19.40 -29.68
C ASN A 182 4.98 -19.07 -31.16
N ARG A 183 4.17 -19.84 -31.88
CA ARG A 183 3.88 -19.61 -33.31
C ARG A 183 3.26 -18.23 -33.54
N THR A 184 2.32 -17.83 -32.68
CA THR A 184 1.66 -16.52 -32.79
C THR A 184 2.64 -15.39 -32.51
N PHE A 185 3.47 -15.54 -31.49
CA PHE A 185 4.50 -14.57 -31.14
C PHE A 185 5.52 -14.37 -32.25
N GLU A 186 6.07 -15.46 -32.81
CA GLU A 186 7.00 -15.38 -33.93
C GLU A 186 6.39 -14.68 -35.15
N SER A 187 5.13 -14.97 -35.45
CA SER A 187 4.41 -14.33 -36.56
C SER A 187 4.30 -12.82 -36.38
N MET A 188 3.90 -12.39 -35.18
CA MET A 188 3.76 -10.96 -34.86
C MET A 188 5.09 -10.22 -34.77
N LEU A 189 6.12 -10.87 -34.23
CA LEU A 189 7.47 -10.30 -34.19
C LEU A 189 8.03 -10.10 -35.61
N LYS A 190 7.90 -11.10 -36.49
CA LYS A 190 8.31 -10.98 -37.91
C LYS A 190 7.56 -9.85 -38.61
N LYS A 191 6.27 -9.69 -38.34
CA LYS A 191 5.45 -8.61 -38.90
C LYS A 191 5.93 -7.24 -38.43
N GLU A 192 6.25 -7.08 -37.15
CA GLU A 192 6.76 -5.82 -36.60
C GLU A 192 8.15 -5.47 -37.15
N LEU A 193 9.06 -6.45 -37.23
CA LEU A 193 10.40 -6.23 -37.78
C LEU A 193 10.34 -5.70 -39.21
N ARG A 194 9.50 -6.31 -40.07
CA ARG A 194 9.28 -5.84 -41.45
C ARG A 194 8.69 -4.43 -41.51
N ARG A 195 7.82 -4.07 -40.57
CA ARG A 195 7.25 -2.72 -40.49
C ARG A 195 8.33 -1.69 -40.21
N ARG A 196 9.20 -1.96 -39.23
CA ARG A 196 10.31 -1.08 -38.85
C ARG A 196 11.39 -0.97 -39.91
N GLU A 197 11.62 -2.01 -40.70
CA GLU A 197 12.53 -1.97 -41.85
C GLU A 197 12.01 -1.10 -43.00
N ALA A 198 10.70 -0.86 -43.06
CA ALA A 198 10.03 -0.08 -44.11
C ALA A 198 9.78 1.40 -43.72
N GLU A 199 10.06 1.77 -42.47
CA GLU A 199 9.98 3.14 -41.91
C GLU A 199 11.34 3.85 -42.00
#